data_AF-A0AA38GQ14-F1
#
_entry.id   AF-A0AA38GQ14-F1
#
_cell.length_a   1.000
_cell.length_b   1.000
_cell.length_c   1.000
_cell.angle_alpha   90.00
_cell.angle_beta   90.00
_cell.angle_gamma   90.00
#
_symmetry.space_group_name_H-M   'P 1'
#
loop_
_entity.id
_entity.type
_entity.pdbx_description
1 polymer ?
#
loop_
_entity_poly.entity_id
_entity_poly.type
_entity_poly.pdbx_seq_one_letter_code
_entity_poly.pdbx_strand_id
1 'polypeptide(L)' 'LNVDPFFTILIIKDRFVHNCMFDSWESCNVMPLEVMNDLDIKVIAAYGNSTTMESREVSVVGCVKGLVVQLAAYQ' A
#
# COMPACT_ATOMS: atom_id res chain seq x y z
N LEU A 1 -8.69 -9.57 22.29
CA LEU A 1 -8.59 -8.14 21.95
C LEU A 1 -8.53 -8.07 20.43
N ASN A 2 -9.65 -7.76 19.78
CA ASN A 2 -9.67 -7.50 18.34
C ASN A 2 -9.06 -6.11 18.15
N VAL A 3 -7.79 -6.07 17.74
CA VAL A 3 -7.18 -4.85 17.24
C VAL A 3 -7.47 -4.89 15.74
N ASP A 4 -8.45 -4.11 15.30
CA ASP A 4 -8.67 -3.94 13.86
C ASP A 4 -7.38 -3.38 13.24
N PRO A 5 -7.00 -3.82 12.02
CA PRO A 5 -5.83 -3.26 11.37
C PRO A 5 -6.00 -1.74 11.30
N PHE A 6 -4.97 -1.01 11.72
CA PHE A 6 -4.97 0.45 11.64
C PHE A 6 -4.86 0.85 10.17
N PHE A 7 -6.01 0.99 9.52
CA PHE A 7 -6.12 1.56 8.19
C PHE A 7 -6.10 3.08 8.28
N THR A 8 -5.26 3.69 7.47
CA THR A 8 -5.11 5.14 7.39
C THR A 8 -5.23 5.63 5.95
N ILE A 9 -5.31 6.95 5.80
CA ILE A 9 -5.28 7.63 4.51
C ILE A 9 -3.89 8.26 4.38
N LEU A 10 -3.21 7.94 3.29
CA LEU A 10 -1.91 8.52 2.96
C LEU A 10 -2.04 9.47 1.77
N ILE A 11 -1.22 10.51 1.75
CA ILE A 11 -1.02 11.36 0.59
C ILE A 11 0.26 10.90 -0.11
N ILE A 12 0.12 10.45 -1.35
CA ILE A 12 1.21 9.97 -2.20
C ILE A 12 1.14 10.74 -3.52
N LYS A 13 2.19 11.50 -3.84
CA LYS A 13 2.22 12.39 -5.02
C LYS A 13 0.95 13.26 -5.16
N ASP A 14 0.59 13.95 -4.08
CA ASP A 14 -0.59 14.83 -4.02
C ASP A 14 -1.95 14.13 -4.20
N ARG A 15 -1.99 12.79 -4.11
CA ARG A 15 -3.22 12.00 -4.19
C ARG A 15 -3.51 11.29 -2.87
N PHE A 16 -4.78 11.27 -2.49
CA PHE A 16 -5.24 10.52 -1.33
C PHE A 16 -5.35 9.03 -1.66
N VAL A 17 -4.71 8.19 -0.86
CA VAL A 17 -4.74 6.74 -0.95
C VAL A 17 -5.36 6.21 0.33
N HIS A 18 -6.55 5.61 0.20
CA HIS A 18 -7.31 5.09 1.33
C HIS A 18 -6.91 3.65 1.64
N ASN A 19 -7.33 3.15 2.81
CA ASN A 19 -7.12 1.76 3.24
C ASN A 19 -5.64 1.35 3.26
N CYS A 20 -4.75 2.28 3.62
CA CYS A 20 -3.34 1.98 3.78
C CYS A 20 -3.13 1.32 5.14
N MET A 21 -2.59 0.10 5.16
CA MET A 21 -2.23 -0.60 6.40
C MET A 21 -0.81 -0.21 6.81
N PHE A 22 -0.62 0.17 8.07
CA PHE A 22 0.71 0.35 8.64
C PHE A 22 1.27 -0.99 9.13
N ASP A 23 2.33 -1.48 8.49
CA ASP A 23 3.05 -2.68 8.90
C ASP A 23 4.48 -2.31 9.32
N SER A 24 4.73 -2.34 10.63
CA SER A 24 6.05 -1.98 11.20
C SER A 24 7.13 -3.03 10.95
N TRP A 25 6.76 -4.24 10.52
CA TRP A 25 7.72 -5.32 10.25
C TRP A 25 8.22 -5.33 8.80
N GLU A 26 7.53 -4.63 7.91
CA GLU A 26 7.89 -4.58 6.50
C GLU A 26 8.89 -3.44 6.21
N SER A 27 9.90 -3.75 5.41
CA SER A 27 11.00 -2.84 5.07
C SER A 27 10.69 -1.94 3.86
N CYS A 28 9.63 -2.26 3.14
CA CYS A 28 9.27 -1.63 1.86
C CYS A 28 7.77 -1.31 1.80
N ASN A 29 7.40 -0.36 0.94
CA ASN A 29 5.99 -0.14 0.65
C ASN A 29 5.53 -1.13 -0.40
N VAL A 30 4.36 -1.70 -0.16
CA VAL A 30 3.81 -2.81 -0.93
C VAL A 30 2.40 -2.41 -1.34
N MET A 31 2.09 -2.47 -2.63
CA MET A 31 0.75 -2.12 -3.14
C MET A 31 0.40 -2.88 -4.43
N PRO A 32 -0.89 -3.04 -4.76
CA PRO A 32 -1.31 -3.64 -6.03
C PRO A 32 -0.74 -2.90 -7.24
N LEU A 33 -0.42 -3.63 -8.30
CA LEU A 33 0.14 -3.06 -9.52
C LEU A 33 -0.78 -2.00 -10.16
N GLU A 34 -2.10 -2.17 -10.05
CA GLU A 34 -3.08 -1.17 -10.49
C GLU A 34 -2.91 0.17 -9.76
N VAL A 35 -2.74 0.15 -8.43
CA VAL A 35 -2.52 1.35 -7.62
C VAL A 35 -1.19 2.01 -8.00
N MET A 36 -0.14 1.21 -8.25
CA MET A 36 1.14 1.74 -8.71
C MET A 36 1.03 2.45 -10.05
N ASN A 37 0.33 1.83 -11.02
CA ASN A 37 0.12 2.41 -12.33
C ASN A 37 -0.68 3.71 -12.24
N ASP A 38 -1.74 3.73 -11.42
CA ASP A 38 -2.56 4.91 -11.20
C ASP A 38 -1.74 6.05 -10.59
N LEU A 39 -0.86 5.75 -9.63
CA LEU A 39 0.04 6.71 -9.00
C LEU A 39 1.30 7.02 -9.85
N ASP A 40 1.44 6.45 -11.05
CA ASP A 40 2.62 6.57 -11.91
C ASP A 40 3.93 6.20 -11.19
N ILE A 41 3.88 5.19 -10.31
CA ILE A 41 5.03 4.72 -9.54
C ILE A 41 5.69 3.55 -10.26
N LYS A 42 6.99 3.70 -10.56
CA LYS A 42 7.77 2.65 -11.19
C LYS A 42 8.00 1.48 -10.23
N VAL A 43 7.58 0.29 -10.64
CA VAL A 43 7.82 -0.95 -9.91
C VAL A 43 9.31 -1.27 -9.87
N ILE A 44 9.88 -1.45 -8.67
CA ILE A 44 11.27 -1.87 -8.50
C ILE A 44 11.36 -3.41 -8.53
N ALA A 45 10.39 -4.09 -7.91
CA ALA A 45 10.27 -5.54 -7.95
C ALA A 45 8.79 -5.95 -7.83
N ALA A 46 8.35 -6.91 -8.65
CA ALA A 46 7.02 -7.50 -8.57
C ALA A 46 7.07 -8.78 -7.71
N TYR A 47 6.23 -8.84 -6.69
CA TYR A 47 6.07 -9.95 -5.75
C TYR A 47 4.89 -10.87 -6.15
N GLY A 48 4.77 -11.21 -7.45
CA GLY A 48 3.74 -12.12 -7.95
C GLY A 48 2.32 -11.84 -7.43
N ASN A 49 1.48 -12.87 -7.42
CA ASN A 49 0.13 -12.80 -6.84
C ASN A 49 0.23 -12.95 -5.32
N SER A 50 -0.57 -12.19 -4.57
CA SER A 50 -0.67 -12.28 -3.11
C SER A 50 -2.12 -12.42 -2.65
N THR A 51 -2.33 -13.03 -1.50
CA THR A 51 -3.67 -13.21 -0.92
C THR A 51 -3.92 -12.18 0.17
N THR A 52 -5.03 -11.46 0.10
CA THR A 52 -5.45 -10.52 1.14
C THR A 52 -5.89 -11.24 2.41
N MET A 53 -6.02 -10.50 3.52
CA MET A 53 -6.60 -11.03 4.76
C MET A 53 -8.02 -11.58 4.58
N GLU A 54 -8.76 -11.09 3.57
CA GLU A 54 -10.10 -11.57 3.21
C GLU A 54 -10.08 -12.79 2.29
N SER A 55 -8.92 -13.44 2.11
CA SER A 55 -8.75 -14.58 1.20
C SER A 55 -9.05 -14.25 -0.26
N ARG A 56 -8.91 -12.97 -0.67
CA ARG A 56 -9.00 -12.57 -2.08
C ARG A 56 -7.62 -12.58 -2.71
N GLU A 57 -7.53 -13.06 -3.94
CA GLU A 57 -6.28 -13.01 -4.70
C GLU A 57 -6.11 -11.62 -5.33
N VAL A 58 -4.92 -11.04 -5.13
CA VAL A 58 -4.46 -9.82 -5.78
C VAL A 58 -3.36 -10.23 -6.74
N SER A 59 -3.62 -10.00 -8.03
CA SER A 59 -2.88 -10.60 -9.14
C SER A 59 -1.44 -10.11 -9.25
N VAL A 60 -1.09 -8.91 -8.81
CA VAL A 60 0.33 -8.48 -8.75
C VAL A 60 0.50 -7.45 -7.66
N VAL A 61 1.52 -7.65 -6.82
CA VAL A 61 1.94 -6.69 -5.82
C VAL A 61 3.34 -6.16 -6.16
N GLY A 62 3.52 -4.85 -6.19
CA GLY A 62 4.82 -4.23 -6.42
C GLY A 62 5.42 -3.66 -5.14
N CYS A 63 6.76 -3.68 -5.08
CA CYS A 63 7.55 -3.16 -3.99
C CYS A 63 8.22 -1.83 -4.39
N VAL A 64 8.14 -0.84 -3.51
CA VAL A 64 8.77 0.47 -3.66
C VAL A 64 9.58 0.81 -2.41
N LYS A 65 10.87 1.06 -2.62
CA LYS A 65 11.78 1.58 -1.61
C LYS A 65 11.85 3.10 -1.69
N GLY A 66 11.86 3.75 -0.52
CA GLY A 66 11.99 5.20 -0.43
C GLY A 66 10.76 5.97 -0.95
N LEU A 67 9.58 5.35 -0.93
CA LEU A 67 8.35 6.07 -1.25
C LEU A 67 8.10 7.14 -0.18
N VAL A 68 8.04 8.40 -0.62
CA VAL A 68 7.65 9.49 0.26
C VAL A 68 6.14 9.46 0.38
N VAL A 69 5.65 9.30 1.61
CA VAL A 69 4.24 9.34 1.96
C VAL A 69 4.02 10.38 3.04
N GLN A 70 2.87 11.01 3.04
CA GLN A 70 2.43 11.90 4.13
C GLN A 70 1.17 11.32 4.74
N LEU A 71 1.03 11.42 6.06
CA LEU A 71 -0.22 11.08 6.71
C LEU A 71 -1.26 12.14 6.36
N ALA A 72 -2.42 11.74 5.85
CA ALA A 72 -3.52 12.68 5.68
C ALA A 72 -3.98 13.16 7.07
N ALA A 73 -4.21 14.46 7.23
CA ALA A 73 -4.80 14.98 8.45
C ALA A 73 -6.16 14.33 8.70
N TYR A 74 -6.46 14.02 9.96
CA TYR A 74 -7.77 13.54 10.37
C TYR A 74 -8.82 14.60 9.98
N GLN A 75 -9.70 14.26 9.04
CA GLN A 75 -10.89 15.06 8.73
C GLN A 75 -12.05 14.63 9.63
#